data_AF-A0A349QA36-F1
#
_entry.id   AF-A0A349QA36-F1
#
_cell.length_a   1.000
_cell.length_b   1.000
_cell.length_c   1.000
_cell.angle_alpha   90.00
_cell.angle_beta   90.00
_cell.angle_gamma   90.00
#
_symmetry.space_group_name_H-M   'P 1'
#
loop_
_entity.id
_entity.type
_entity.pdbx_description
1 polymer ?
#
loop_
_entity_poly.entity_id
_entity_poly.type
_entity_poly.pdbx_seq_one_letter_code
_entity_poly.pdbx_strand_id
1 'polypeptide(L)'
;MKSLNIKSRTIIALCLFAVLFVSLVLVATYCDFQVSKILTKNALKPGEYLANDLFGVVGEVVGTSPIYILLSICTVILCWYFAKCFDKKKWAIALAVIFALAGTVAWWFYIKDIMKYVIEHAANEIGAAGSAVYEYRHNGAVIASQVLVALTIQALTVLALRPLKAETLKRLVWWVVAALAACVLANIIILIVKDPVGRMRFRAINSNVGQRLINAGLVQGYTPWYVRNGQPDEAIINSFIDAYPGASDAFKSFPSGHTCAAGMSYALIMLPDVVDFKHKKAGKIACWVTPVVITMLVAISRIVVGAHYMSDVTFGGTIAFVSFILMREIFVCKGSHFFALFPCLASKKAVTLPIDIEVENAVETEDKDTLDILTDESVEETEIENGTECSDDKNEEIALCSEQANEIGKEIADNLKDGVVVE
;
A
#
# COMPACT_ATOMS: atom_id res chain seq x y z
N MET A 1 -15.96 37.41 -1.67
CA MET A 1 -16.66 36.12 -1.38
C MET A 1 -16.31 35.70 0.03
N LYS A 2 -17.31 35.40 0.89
CA LYS A 2 -17.03 34.83 2.23
C LYS A 2 -16.33 33.49 2.07
N SER A 3 -15.24 33.25 2.82
CA SER A 3 -14.58 31.94 2.79
C SER A 3 -15.53 30.88 3.34
N LEU A 4 -15.74 29.80 2.58
CA LEU A 4 -16.57 28.68 3.01
C LEU A 4 -16.04 28.09 4.32
N ASN A 5 -16.93 27.79 5.27
CA ASN A 5 -16.58 27.08 6.50
C ASN A 5 -16.13 25.64 6.17
N ILE A 6 -15.31 25.03 7.02
CA ILE A 6 -14.75 23.69 6.87
C ILE A 6 -15.84 22.64 6.58
N LYS A 7 -16.98 22.69 7.30
CA LYS A 7 -18.13 21.80 7.07
C LYS A 7 -18.62 21.86 5.62
N SER A 8 -18.89 23.06 5.11
CA SER A 8 -19.37 23.25 3.73
C SER A 8 -18.33 22.79 2.71
N ARG A 9 -17.04 23.05 2.94
CA ARG A 9 -15.96 22.59 2.06
C ARG A 9 -15.86 21.07 2.02
N THR A 10 -15.96 20.41 3.17
CA THR A 10 -15.93 18.95 3.26
C THR A 10 -17.13 18.32 2.55
N ILE A 11 -18.35 18.84 2.74
CA ILE A 11 -19.55 18.35 2.05
C ILE A 11 -19.38 18.48 0.53
N ILE A 12 -18.97 19.66 0.05
CA ILE A 12 -18.75 19.90 -1.38
C ILE A 12 -17.70 18.93 -1.93
N ALA A 13 -16.59 18.72 -1.22
CA ALA A 13 -15.54 17.79 -1.65
C ALA A 13 -16.05 16.34 -1.75
N LEU A 14 -16.82 15.87 -0.76
CA LEU A 14 -17.42 14.53 -0.76
C LEU A 14 -18.44 14.37 -1.90
N CYS A 15 -19.32 15.36 -2.12
CA CYS A 15 -20.27 15.33 -3.21
C CYS A 15 -19.57 15.32 -4.58
N LEU A 16 -18.55 16.16 -4.79
CA LEU A 16 -17.79 16.19 -6.03
C LEU A 16 -17.07 14.87 -6.27
N PHE A 17 -16.45 14.30 -5.25
CA PHE A 17 -15.82 12.99 -5.33
C PHE A 17 -16.85 11.90 -5.69
N ALA A 18 -18.00 11.86 -5.01
CA ALA A 18 -19.04 10.87 -5.26
C ALA A 18 -19.58 10.98 -6.70
N VAL A 19 -19.90 12.19 -7.17
CA VAL A 19 -20.36 12.44 -8.54
C VAL A 19 -19.32 11.98 -9.56
N LEU A 20 -18.05 12.35 -9.37
CA LEU A 20 -16.97 11.96 -10.28
C LEU A 20 -16.76 10.44 -10.30
N PHE A 21 -16.64 9.82 -9.12
CA PHE A 21 -16.39 8.39 -8.99
C PHE A 21 -17.56 7.56 -9.57
N VAL A 22 -18.80 7.89 -9.22
CA VAL A 22 -19.98 7.21 -9.76
C VAL A 22 -20.06 7.37 -11.28
N SER A 23 -19.78 8.57 -11.80
CA SER A 23 -19.77 8.79 -13.25
C SER A 23 -18.71 7.92 -13.96
N LEU A 24 -17.50 7.84 -13.41
CA LEU A 24 -16.43 7.00 -13.96
C LEU A 24 -16.78 5.51 -13.91
N VAL A 25 -17.34 5.04 -12.79
CA VAL A 25 -17.75 3.63 -12.63
C VAL A 25 -18.92 3.29 -13.55
N LEU A 26 -19.88 4.19 -13.74
CA LEU A 26 -20.98 3.99 -14.69
C LEU A 26 -20.44 3.86 -16.12
N VAL A 27 -19.56 4.77 -16.55
CA VAL A 27 -18.93 4.68 -17.87
C VAL A 27 -18.14 3.37 -18.00
N ALA A 28 -17.33 3.01 -17.01
CA ALA A 28 -16.56 1.77 -17.02
C ALA A 28 -17.47 0.52 -17.10
N THR A 29 -18.58 0.52 -16.37
CA THR A 29 -19.52 -0.62 -16.34
C THR A 29 -20.10 -0.94 -17.71
N TYR A 30 -20.40 0.08 -18.52
CA TYR A 30 -20.99 -0.12 -19.85
C TYR A 30 -19.96 -0.12 -20.98
N CYS A 31 -18.81 0.53 -20.79
CA CYS A 31 -17.86 0.80 -21.88
C CYS A 31 -16.47 0.16 -21.67
N ASP A 32 -16.20 -0.56 -20.58
CA ASP A 32 -14.90 -1.15 -20.25
C ASP A 32 -14.21 -1.80 -21.45
N PHE A 33 -14.89 -2.76 -22.09
CA PHE A 33 -14.33 -3.52 -23.20
C PHE A 33 -14.11 -2.65 -24.45
N GLN A 34 -15.01 -1.70 -24.72
CA GLN A 34 -14.90 -0.80 -25.86
C GLN A 34 -13.76 0.20 -25.68
N VAL A 35 -13.59 0.74 -24.47
CA VAL A 35 -12.48 1.62 -24.11
C VAL A 35 -11.15 0.90 -24.31
N SER A 36 -11.03 -0.34 -23.83
CA SER A 36 -9.83 -1.15 -24.07
C SER A 36 -9.58 -1.36 -25.56
N LYS A 37 -10.58 -1.78 -26.35
CA LYS A 37 -10.44 -1.94 -27.81
C LYS A 37 -9.95 -0.67 -28.52
N ILE A 38 -10.46 0.50 -28.13
CA ILE A 38 -10.08 1.78 -28.73
C ILE A 38 -8.64 2.13 -28.37
N LEU A 39 -8.28 2.03 -27.10
CA LEU A 39 -6.97 2.45 -26.60
C LEU A 39 -5.85 1.46 -26.94
N THR A 40 -6.16 0.18 -27.18
CA THR A 40 -5.16 -0.82 -27.59
C THR A 40 -5.01 -0.93 -29.10
N LYS A 41 -5.88 -0.31 -29.91
CA LYS A 41 -6.00 -0.54 -31.36
C LYS A 41 -4.68 -0.53 -32.14
N ASN A 42 -3.78 0.39 -31.78
CA ASN A 42 -2.48 0.55 -32.44
C ASN A 42 -1.31 0.03 -31.58
N ALA A 43 -1.57 -0.32 -30.33
CA ALA A 43 -0.57 -0.70 -29.35
C ALA A 43 -0.42 -2.23 -29.21
N LEU A 44 -1.52 -2.97 -29.39
CA LEU A 44 -1.57 -4.42 -29.22
C LEU A 44 -2.16 -5.06 -30.49
N LYS A 45 -1.33 -5.79 -31.24
CA LYS A 45 -1.81 -6.43 -32.48
C LYS A 45 -2.62 -7.69 -32.16
N PRO A 46 -3.56 -8.09 -33.04
CA PRO A 46 -4.31 -9.33 -32.86
C PRO A 46 -3.40 -10.54 -32.68
N GLY A 47 -3.65 -11.35 -31.65
CA GLY A 47 -2.89 -12.56 -31.34
C GLY A 47 -1.66 -12.36 -30.46
N GLU A 48 -1.20 -11.11 -30.26
CA GLU A 48 -0.07 -10.77 -29.38
C GLU A 48 -0.52 -10.63 -27.91
N TYR A 49 0.39 -10.92 -26.97
CA TYR A 49 0.15 -10.72 -25.53
C TYR A 49 0.76 -9.41 -25.01
N LEU A 50 1.97 -9.05 -25.47
CA LEU A 50 2.61 -7.78 -25.09
C LEU A 50 2.37 -6.71 -26.15
N ALA A 51 2.11 -5.49 -25.67
CA ALA A 51 1.97 -4.31 -26.52
C ALA A 51 3.35 -3.71 -26.84
N ASN A 52 3.48 -3.07 -27.99
CA ASN A 52 4.74 -2.46 -28.45
C ASN A 52 4.70 -0.91 -28.51
N ASP A 53 3.70 -0.30 -27.87
CA ASP A 53 3.55 1.15 -27.81
C ASP A 53 4.47 1.79 -26.76
N LEU A 54 5.20 2.84 -27.15
CA LEU A 54 6.16 3.52 -26.27
C LEU A 54 5.52 4.03 -24.97
N PHE A 55 4.37 4.70 -25.06
CA PHE A 55 3.72 5.28 -23.89
C PHE A 55 3.22 4.18 -22.93
N GLY A 56 2.58 3.16 -23.50
CA GLY A 56 2.12 2.00 -22.77
C GLY A 56 3.25 1.26 -22.04
N VAL A 57 4.31 0.90 -22.77
CA VAL A 57 5.44 0.12 -22.24
C VAL A 57 6.22 0.90 -21.20
N VAL A 58 6.51 2.19 -21.43
CA VAL A 58 7.14 3.04 -20.41
C VAL A 58 6.28 3.08 -19.15
N GLY A 59 4.97 3.28 -19.29
CA GLY A 59 4.07 3.31 -18.15
C GLY A 59 3.88 1.96 -17.44
N GLU A 60 4.13 0.84 -18.10
CA GLU A 60 4.24 -0.48 -17.47
C GLU A 60 5.52 -0.57 -16.62
N VAL A 61 6.66 -0.18 -17.20
CA VAL A 61 7.98 -0.25 -16.58
C VAL A 61 8.10 0.65 -15.34
N VAL A 62 7.61 1.90 -15.41
CA VAL A 62 7.76 2.90 -14.33
C VAL A 62 6.47 3.15 -13.54
N GLY A 63 5.38 2.46 -13.87
CA GLY A 63 4.07 2.75 -13.28
C GLY A 63 3.99 2.47 -11.78
N THR A 64 4.74 1.49 -11.29
CA THR A 64 4.81 1.11 -9.87
C THR A 64 5.78 1.98 -9.07
N SER A 65 6.65 2.74 -9.73
CA SER A 65 7.71 3.54 -9.13
C SER A 65 7.33 4.34 -7.87
N PRO A 66 6.15 5.01 -7.80
CA PRO A 66 5.83 5.85 -6.65
C PRO A 66 5.79 5.13 -5.30
N ILE A 67 5.43 3.83 -5.25
CA ILE A 67 5.44 3.08 -3.98
C ILE A 67 6.85 2.95 -3.40
N TYR A 68 7.82 2.59 -4.24
CA TYR A 68 9.20 2.38 -3.82
C TYR A 68 9.89 3.69 -3.44
N ILE A 69 9.63 4.75 -4.23
CA ILE A 69 10.12 6.10 -3.93
C ILE A 69 9.58 6.58 -2.58
N LEU A 70 8.28 6.40 -2.33
CA LEU A 70 7.66 6.76 -1.06
C LEU A 70 8.29 5.99 0.11
N LEU A 71 8.45 4.67 -0.02
CA LEU A 71 9.05 3.84 1.03
C LEU A 71 10.49 4.27 1.35
N SER A 72 11.31 4.57 0.33
CA SER A 72 12.67 5.11 0.55
C SER A 72 12.64 6.49 1.23
N ILE A 73 11.76 7.40 0.80
CA ILE A 73 11.64 8.72 1.45
C ILE A 73 11.25 8.57 2.92
N CYS A 74 10.32 7.67 3.24
CA CYS A 74 9.92 7.37 4.61
C CYS A 74 11.09 6.88 5.47
N THR A 75 11.90 5.94 4.98
CA THR A 75 13.07 5.44 5.74
C THR A 75 14.11 6.54 5.94
N VAL A 76 14.37 7.38 4.94
CA VAL A 76 15.33 8.48 5.07
C VAL A 76 14.84 9.57 6.05
N ILE A 77 13.54 9.87 6.08
CA ILE A 77 12.96 10.77 7.09
C ILE A 77 13.18 10.19 8.49
N LEU A 78 12.92 8.90 8.69
CA LEU A 78 13.14 8.24 9.98
C LEU A 78 14.63 8.23 10.37
N CYS A 79 15.53 7.96 9.42
CA CYS A 79 16.98 8.06 9.62
C CYS A 79 17.36 9.43 10.21
N TRP A 80 16.97 10.52 9.55
CA TRP A 80 17.32 11.85 10.02
C TRP A 80 16.57 12.26 11.29
N TYR A 81 15.34 11.78 11.50
CA TYR A 81 14.61 11.98 12.73
C TYR A 81 15.39 11.42 13.93
N PHE A 82 15.79 10.14 13.88
CA PHE A 82 16.56 9.53 14.95
C PHE A 82 17.95 10.15 15.12
N ALA A 83 18.63 10.50 14.02
CA ALA A 83 19.95 11.11 14.06
C ALA A 83 19.95 12.52 14.69
N LYS A 84 18.88 13.30 14.55
CA LYS A 84 18.84 14.72 14.95
C LYS A 84 17.97 15.04 16.16
N CYS A 85 17.05 14.17 16.56
CA CYS A 85 16.06 14.49 17.61
C CYS A 85 16.38 13.91 18.99
N PHE A 86 17.42 13.08 19.13
CA PHE A 86 17.70 12.31 20.35
C PHE A 86 19.12 12.49 20.90
N ASP A 87 19.71 13.68 20.76
CA ASP A 87 20.98 14.06 21.41
C ASP A 87 22.12 13.03 21.28
N LYS A 88 22.20 12.34 20.14
CA LYS A 88 23.22 11.30 19.85
C LYS A 88 23.21 10.10 20.81
N LYS A 89 22.07 9.75 21.40
CA LYS A 89 21.91 8.49 22.14
C LYS A 89 22.28 7.29 21.26
N LYS A 90 23.02 6.32 21.80
CA LYS A 90 23.54 5.16 21.05
C LYS A 90 22.45 4.38 20.28
N TRP A 91 21.31 4.13 20.93
CA TRP A 91 20.17 3.43 20.29
C TRP A 91 19.59 4.22 19.11
N ALA A 92 19.55 5.56 19.21
CA ALA A 92 19.02 6.41 18.14
C ALA A 92 19.98 6.46 16.96
N ILE A 93 21.30 6.44 17.20
CA ILE A 93 22.31 6.30 16.15
C ILE A 93 22.16 4.94 15.45
N ALA A 94 21.99 3.85 16.21
CA ALA A 94 21.78 2.52 15.64
C ALA A 94 20.54 2.48 14.73
N LEU A 95 19.40 3.00 15.20
CA LEU A 95 18.19 3.11 14.38
C LEU A 95 18.40 4.00 13.16
N ALA A 96 19.11 5.12 13.28
CA ALA A 96 19.42 5.98 12.15
C ALA A 96 20.20 5.23 11.06
N VAL A 97 21.21 4.44 11.44
CA VAL A 97 21.98 3.60 10.50
C VAL A 97 21.09 2.53 9.86
N ILE A 98 20.24 1.85 10.65
CA ILE A 98 19.30 0.85 10.13
C ILE A 98 18.39 1.49 9.07
N PHE A 99 17.76 2.62 9.37
CA PHE A 99 16.88 3.30 8.42
C PHE A 99 17.64 3.89 7.21
N ALA A 100 18.89 4.31 7.38
CA ALA A 100 19.73 4.74 6.26
C ALA A 100 19.95 3.61 5.26
N LEU A 101 20.09 2.37 5.72
CA LEU A 101 20.30 1.18 4.88
C LEU A 101 18.98 0.57 4.39
N ALA A 102 17.91 0.61 5.20
CA ALA A 102 16.63 -0.03 4.89
C ALA A 102 16.01 0.48 3.57
N GLY A 103 16.18 1.77 3.23
CA GLY A 103 15.71 2.31 1.96
C GLY A 103 16.38 1.71 0.72
N THR A 104 17.54 1.05 0.87
CA THR A 104 18.19 0.28 -0.20
C THR A 104 17.28 -0.82 -0.71
N VAL A 105 16.51 -1.48 0.17
CA VAL A 105 15.57 -2.53 -0.22
C VAL A 105 14.48 -1.97 -1.13
N ALA A 106 13.95 -0.78 -0.81
CA ALA A 106 12.96 -0.12 -1.64
C ALA A 106 13.52 0.25 -3.02
N TRP A 107 14.72 0.83 -3.09
CA TRP A 107 15.37 1.12 -4.37
C TRP A 107 15.74 -0.13 -5.15
N TRP A 108 16.13 -1.21 -4.49
CA TRP A 108 16.38 -2.48 -5.15
C TRP A 108 15.11 -3.03 -5.80
N PHE A 109 13.98 -3.04 -5.09
CA PHE A 109 12.69 -3.42 -5.67
C PHE A 109 12.27 -2.52 -6.83
N TYR A 110 12.50 -1.21 -6.74
CA TYR A 110 12.27 -0.28 -7.85
C TYR A 110 13.03 -0.68 -9.12
N ILE A 111 14.34 -0.94 -9.00
CA ILE A 111 15.18 -1.33 -10.14
C ILE A 111 14.79 -2.72 -10.63
N LYS A 112 14.55 -3.66 -9.71
CA LYS A 112 14.13 -5.03 -10.02
C LYS A 112 12.82 -5.05 -10.82
N ASP A 113 11.83 -4.25 -10.43
CA ASP A 113 10.54 -4.19 -11.13
C ASP A 113 10.66 -3.55 -12.52
N ILE A 114 11.46 -2.47 -12.65
CA ILE A 114 11.79 -1.89 -13.96
C ILE A 114 12.44 -2.94 -14.87
N MET A 115 13.48 -3.61 -14.37
CA MET A 115 14.22 -4.62 -15.15
C MET A 115 13.34 -5.82 -15.50
N LYS A 116 12.41 -6.22 -14.61
CA LYS A 116 11.44 -7.27 -14.89
C LYS A 116 10.67 -6.98 -16.18
N TYR A 117 10.06 -5.80 -16.31
CA TYR A 117 9.29 -5.45 -17.51
C TYR A 117 10.18 -5.24 -18.73
N VAL A 118 11.34 -4.60 -18.59
CA VAL A 118 12.28 -4.44 -19.71
C VAL A 118 12.71 -5.79 -20.28
N ILE A 119 13.06 -6.74 -19.41
CA ILE A 119 13.47 -8.08 -19.82
C ILE A 119 12.26 -8.88 -20.34
N GLU A 120 11.06 -8.73 -19.78
CA GLU A 120 9.84 -9.37 -20.29
C GLU A 120 9.56 -8.99 -21.75
N HIS A 121 9.63 -7.70 -22.07
CA HIS A 121 9.47 -7.21 -23.44
C HIS A 121 10.60 -7.70 -24.36
N ALA A 122 11.86 -7.67 -23.90
CA ALA A 122 12.99 -8.19 -24.67
C ALA A 122 12.91 -9.70 -24.91
N ALA A 123 12.45 -10.46 -23.92
CA ALA A 123 12.24 -11.91 -24.02
C ALA A 123 11.15 -12.25 -25.05
N ASN A 124 10.08 -11.46 -25.09
CA ASN A 124 9.00 -11.64 -26.05
C ASN A 124 9.44 -11.39 -27.50
N GLU A 125 10.36 -10.44 -27.75
CA GLU A 125 10.88 -10.16 -29.10
C GLU A 125 11.65 -11.34 -29.72
N ILE A 126 12.31 -12.16 -28.89
CA ILE A 126 13.10 -13.31 -29.35
C ILE A 126 12.33 -14.65 -29.35
N GLY A 127 11.04 -14.62 -29.01
CA GLY A 127 10.13 -15.77 -29.11
C GLY A 127 10.51 -16.94 -28.21
N ALA A 128 10.66 -18.14 -28.77
CA ALA A 128 10.86 -19.38 -28.01
C ALA A 128 12.14 -19.40 -27.14
N ALA A 129 13.15 -18.60 -27.48
CA ALA A 129 14.36 -18.43 -26.66
C ALA A 129 14.15 -17.44 -25.49
N GLY A 130 13.00 -16.77 -25.44
CA GLY A 130 12.65 -15.72 -24.49
C GLY A 130 12.72 -16.14 -23.04
N SER A 131 12.31 -17.37 -22.71
CA SER A 131 12.29 -17.86 -21.33
C SER A 131 13.68 -17.83 -20.69
N ALA A 132 14.73 -18.21 -21.43
CA ALA A 132 16.10 -18.16 -20.94
C ALA A 132 16.58 -16.72 -20.66
N VAL A 133 16.17 -15.76 -21.51
CA VAL A 133 16.46 -14.34 -21.31
C VAL A 133 15.67 -13.77 -20.14
N TYR A 134 14.40 -14.16 -19.98
CA TYR A 134 13.59 -13.74 -18.84
C TYR A 134 14.18 -14.21 -17.51
N GLU A 135 14.69 -15.45 -17.45
CA GLU A 135 15.36 -16.01 -16.27
C GLU A 135 16.69 -15.33 -15.94
N TYR A 136 17.32 -14.63 -16.89
CA TYR A 136 18.54 -13.84 -16.64
C TYR A 136 18.33 -12.75 -15.58
N ARG A 137 17.08 -12.33 -15.31
CA ARG A 137 16.75 -11.38 -14.21
C ARG A 137 17.19 -11.88 -12.82
N HIS A 138 17.33 -13.19 -12.64
CA HIS A 138 17.75 -13.82 -11.39
C HIS A 138 19.25 -14.11 -11.33
N ASN A 139 20.00 -13.77 -12.37
CA ASN A 139 21.44 -13.96 -12.38
C ASN A 139 22.10 -13.18 -11.24
N GLY A 140 23.03 -13.82 -10.51
CA GLY A 140 23.70 -13.20 -9.36
C GLY A 140 24.41 -11.88 -9.68
N ALA A 141 25.01 -11.76 -10.88
CA ALA A 141 25.64 -10.50 -11.31
C ALA A 141 24.61 -9.39 -11.58
N VAL A 142 23.44 -9.75 -12.12
CA VAL A 142 22.33 -8.80 -12.32
C VAL A 142 21.81 -8.31 -10.97
N ILE A 143 21.52 -9.22 -10.04
CA ILE A 143 21.05 -8.88 -8.70
C ILE A 143 22.09 -8.02 -7.97
N ALA A 144 23.37 -8.41 -7.98
CA ALA A 144 24.44 -7.64 -7.36
C ALA A 144 24.54 -6.21 -7.95
N SER A 145 24.44 -6.08 -9.28
CA SER A 145 24.45 -4.77 -9.95
C SER A 145 23.25 -3.91 -9.52
N GLN A 146 22.05 -4.50 -9.44
CA GLN A 146 20.85 -3.79 -8.97
C GLN A 146 21.03 -3.28 -7.52
N VAL A 147 21.58 -4.10 -6.63
CA VAL A 147 21.83 -3.72 -5.23
C VAL A 147 22.87 -2.60 -5.12
N LEU A 148 23.94 -2.64 -5.91
CA LEU A 148 24.97 -1.57 -5.93
C LEU A 148 24.40 -0.22 -6.41
N VAL A 149 23.56 -0.25 -7.45
CA VAL A 149 22.86 0.95 -7.91
C VAL A 149 21.87 1.43 -6.84
N ALA A 150 21.12 0.52 -6.21
CA ALA A 150 20.17 0.84 -5.14
C ALA A 150 20.87 1.51 -3.93
N LEU A 151 22.04 1.00 -3.52
CA LEU A 151 22.86 1.60 -2.46
C LEU A 151 23.29 3.03 -2.83
N THR A 152 23.68 3.24 -4.09
CA THR A 152 24.09 4.56 -4.58
C THR A 152 22.92 5.55 -4.53
N ILE A 153 21.74 5.17 -5.05
CA ILE A 153 20.54 6.02 -5.01
C ILE A 153 20.11 6.28 -3.57
N GLN A 154 20.18 5.27 -2.70
CA GLN A 154 19.85 5.42 -1.28
C GLN A 154 20.79 6.42 -0.60
N ALA A 155 22.10 6.32 -0.83
CA ALA A 155 23.08 7.26 -0.29
C ALA A 155 22.79 8.70 -0.74
N LEU A 156 22.47 8.89 -2.04
CA LEU A 156 22.07 10.19 -2.57
C LEU A 156 20.77 10.70 -1.93
N THR A 157 19.79 9.82 -1.69
CA THR A 157 18.52 10.18 -1.03
C THR A 157 18.75 10.62 0.42
N VAL A 158 19.60 9.89 1.17
CA VAL A 158 20.02 10.27 2.52
C VAL A 158 20.68 11.64 2.52
N LEU A 159 21.59 11.90 1.58
CA LEU A 159 22.26 13.19 1.45
C LEU A 159 21.28 14.32 1.07
N ALA A 160 20.33 14.06 0.17
CA ALA A 160 19.35 15.03 -0.29
C ALA A 160 18.43 15.53 0.84
N LEU A 161 18.08 14.67 1.80
CA LEU A 161 17.23 15.03 2.94
C LEU A 161 18.02 15.48 4.18
N ARG A 162 19.36 15.44 4.13
CA ARG A 162 20.24 15.96 5.20
C ARG A 162 19.93 17.40 5.64
N PRO A 163 19.52 18.34 4.78
CA PRO A 163 19.25 19.71 5.22
C PRO A 163 18.01 19.88 6.11
N LEU A 164 17.14 18.87 6.23
CA LEU A 164 15.92 18.97 7.04
C LEU A 164 16.23 19.23 8.52
N LYS A 165 15.56 20.22 9.11
CA LYS A 165 15.74 20.59 10.53
C LYS A 165 14.98 19.62 11.44
N ALA A 166 15.43 19.47 12.70
CA ALA A 166 14.80 18.59 13.69
C ALA A 166 13.30 18.91 13.89
N GLU A 167 12.94 20.20 13.93
CA GLU A 167 11.54 20.65 14.04
C GLU A 167 10.67 20.16 12.86
N THR A 168 11.20 20.20 11.63
CA THR A 168 10.51 19.71 10.44
C THR A 168 10.38 18.18 10.48
N LEU A 169 11.44 17.48 10.91
CA LEU A 169 11.44 16.02 11.01
C LEU A 169 10.40 15.51 12.01
N LYS A 170 10.27 16.16 13.18
CA LYS A 170 9.23 15.83 14.18
C LYS A 170 7.81 15.89 13.60
N ARG A 171 7.54 16.84 12.70
CA ARG A 171 6.24 16.95 12.00
C ARG A 171 6.10 15.89 10.90
N LEU A 172 7.17 15.62 10.16
CA LEU A 172 7.19 14.63 9.08
C LEU A 172 7.03 13.18 9.59
N VAL A 173 7.36 12.87 10.84
CA VAL A 173 7.11 11.52 11.39
C VAL A 173 5.63 11.14 11.31
N TRP A 174 4.71 12.07 11.61
CA TRP A 174 3.28 11.81 11.47
C TRP A 174 2.84 11.62 10.03
N TRP A 175 3.49 12.32 9.09
CA TRP A 175 3.30 12.10 7.66
C TRP A 175 3.79 10.71 7.23
N VAL A 176 4.94 10.26 7.75
CA VAL A 176 5.47 8.91 7.50
C VAL A 176 4.50 7.85 8.00
N VAL A 177 4.03 7.98 9.24
CA VAL A 177 3.06 7.05 9.83
C VAL A 177 1.78 6.99 8.99
N ALA A 178 1.22 8.16 8.61
CA ALA A 178 0.04 8.23 7.76
C ALA A 178 0.26 7.58 6.39
N ALA A 179 1.42 7.84 5.76
CA ALA A 179 1.75 7.32 4.44
C ALA A 179 1.93 5.80 4.46
N LEU A 180 2.68 5.26 5.43
CA LEU A 180 2.89 3.82 5.57
C LEU A 180 1.57 3.09 5.89
N ALA A 181 0.75 3.63 6.79
CA ALA A 181 -0.57 3.08 7.08
C ALA A 181 -1.48 3.07 5.83
N ALA A 182 -1.44 4.12 5.02
CA ALA A 182 -2.21 4.20 3.77
C ALA A 182 -1.74 3.16 2.75
N CYS A 183 -0.42 2.99 2.60
CA CYS A 183 0.16 1.96 1.74
C CYS A 183 -0.30 0.55 2.16
N VAL A 184 -0.21 0.23 3.46
CA VAL A 184 -0.62 -1.08 3.99
C VAL A 184 -2.11 -1.30 3.73
N LEU A 185 -2.97 -0.34 4.10
CA LEU A 185 -4.41 -0.45 3.89
C LEU A 185 -4.76 -0.68 2.41
N ALA A 186 -4.20 0.15 1.51
CA ALA A 186 -4.49 0.06 0.09
C ALA A 186 -4.06 -1.31 -0.48
N ASN A 187 -2.86 -1.80 -0.15
CA ASN A 187 -2.38 -3.08 -0.65
C ASN A 187 -3.15 -4.28 -0.08
N ILE A 188 -3.56 -4.25 1.19
CA ILE A 188 -4.43 -5.27 1.78
C ILE A 188 -5.76 -5.35 1.02
N ILE A 189 -6.39 -4.20 0.72
CA ILE A 189 -7.64 -4.18 -0.05
C ILE A 189 -7.43 -4.78 -1.45
N ILE A 190 -6.35 -4.42 -2.14
CA ILE A 190 -6.03 -5.01 -3.45
C ILE A 190 -5.89 -6.54 -3.33
N LEU A 191 -5.11 -7.03 -2.35
CA LEU A 191 -4.86 -8.46 -2.17
C LEU A 191 -6.15 -9.25 -1.94
N ILE A 192 -7.02 -8.76 -1.05
CA ILE A 192 -8.29 -9.41 -0.70
C ILE A 192 -9.24 -9.48 -1.90
N VAL A 193 -9.24 -8.47 -2.78
CA VAL A 193 -10.19 -8.41 -3.90
C VAL A 193 -9.67 -9.16 -5.14
N LYS A 194 -8.35 -9.15 -5.38
CA LYS A 194 -7.78 -9.54 -6.67
C LYS A 194 -7.94 -11.03 -6.99
N ASP A 195 -7.57 -11.90 -6.06
CA ASP A 195 -7.63 -13.34 -6.29
C ASP A 195 -9.08 -13.85 -6.43
N PRO A 196 -10.03 -13.41 -5.59
CA PRO A 196 -11.43 -13.81 -5.76
C PRO A 196 -12.08 -13.37 -7.05
N VAL A 197 -11.78 -12.16 -7.54
CA VAL A 197 -12.42 -11.64 -8.75
C VAL A 197 -11.92 -12.38 -10.00
N GLY A 198 -10.62 -12.70 -10.08
CA GLY A 198 -10.10 -13.60 -11.12
C GLY A 198 -10.33 -13.12 -12.57
N ARG A 199 -10.47 -11.80 -12.76
CA ARG A 199 -10.83 -11.23 -14.07
C ARG A 199 -9.67 -11.36 -15.05
N MET A 200 -9.96 -11.91 -16.22
CA MET A 200 -9.01 -12.06 -17.33
C MET A 200 -8.66 -10.71 -17.96
N ARG A 201 -7.36 -10.46 -18.17
CA ARG A 201 -6.85 -9.22 -18.79
C ARG A 201 -7.22 -9.10 -20.27
N PHE A 202 -7.36 -7.88 -20.76
CA PHE A 202 -7.64 -7.65 -22.19
C PHE A 202 -6.55 -8.25 -23.10
N ARG A 203 -5.27 -8.08 -22.72
CA ARG A 203 -4.14 -8.67 -23.45
C ARG A 203 -4.14 -10.20 -23.45
N ALA A 204 -4.63 -10.80 -22.37
CA ALA A 204 -4.78 -12.24 -22.28
C ALA A 204 -5.88 -12.71 -23.23
N ILE A 205 -6.99 -11.99 -23.33
CA ILE A 205 -8.05 -12.28 -24.30
C ILE A 205 -7.54 -12.13 -25.73
N ASN A 206 -6.78 -11.07 -26.01
CA ASN A 206 -6.26 -10.79 -27.36
C ASN A 206 -5.26 -11.85 -27.86
N SER A 207 -4.56 -12.52 -26.95
CA SER A 207 -3.48 -13.44 -27.29
C SER A 207 -3.99 -14.73 -27.95
N ASN A 208 -3.14 -15.38 -28.74
CA ASN A 208 -3.46 -16.66 -29.37
C ASN A 208 -3.83 -17.74 -28.34
N VAL A 209 -3.17 -17.76 -27.17
CA VAL A 209 -3.52 -18.67 -26.07
C VAL A 209 -4.92 -18.38 -25.55
N GLY A 210 -5.23 -17.12 -25.24
CA GLY A 210 -6.54 -16.75 -24.74
C GLY A 210 -7.67 -17.06 -25.71
N GLN A 211 -7.50 -16.75 -27.00
CA GLN A 211 -8.49 -17.07 -28.03
C GLN A 211 -8.75 -18.59 -28.12
N ARG A 212 -7.70 -19.43 -28.04
CA ARG A 212 -7.87 -20.90 -28.02
C ARG A 212 -8.65 -21.37 -26.80
N LEU A 213 -8.31 -20.87 -25.60
CA LEU A 213 -8.98 -21.27 -24.36
C LEU A 213 -10.45 -20.83 -24.33
N ILE A 214 -10.75 -19.63 -24.84
CA ILE A 214 -12.12 -19.12 -24.96
C ILE A 214 -12.93 -19.98 -25.95
N ASN A 215 -12.37 -20.27 -27.12
CA ASN A 215 -13.05 -21.09 -28.14
C ASN A 215 -13.29 -22.54 -27.66
N ALA A 216 -12.41 -23.07 -26.81
CA ALA A 216 -12.58 -24.37 -26.16
C ALA A 216 -13.57 -24.36 -24.99
N GLY A 217 -14.10 -23.20 -24.59
CA GLY A 217 -15.01 -23.07 -23.46
C GLY A 217 -14.36 -23.25 -22.09
N LEU A 218 -13.02 -23.20 -22.01
CA LEU A 218 -12.27 -23.38 -20.76
C LEU A 218 -12.23 -22.11 -19.91
N VAL A 219 -12.37 -20.93 -20.54
CA VAL A 219 -12.44 -19.63 -19.87
C VAL A 219 -13.48 -18.73 -20.53
N GLN A 220 -14.08 -17.82 -19.77
CA GLN A 220 -15.18 -16.97 -20.26
C GLN A 220 -14.73 -15.78 -21.13
N GLY A 221 -13.46 -15.40 -21.07
CA GLY A 221 -12.96 -14.18 -21.71
C GLY A 221 -13.34 -12.93 -20.92
N TYR A 222 -14.04 -11.99 -21.57
CA TYR A 222 -14.41 -10.73 -20.93
C TYR A 222 -15.58 -10.91 -19.96
N THR A 223 -15.39 -10.45 -18.72
CA THR A 223 -16.46 -10.36 -17.72
C THR A 223 -16.52 -8.96 -17.11
N PRO A 224 -17.70 -8.46 -16.69
CA PRO A 224 -17.82 -7.21 -15.94
C PRO A 224 -17.07 -7.24 -14.61
N TRP A 225 -16.66 -6.07 -14.11
CA TRP A 225 -15.80 -5.94 -12.92
C TRP A 225 -16.40 -6.46 -11.61
N TYR A 226 -17.73 -6.53 -11.52
CA TYR A 226 -18.46 -7.04 -10.36
C TYR A 226 -18.69 -8.56 -10.39
N VAL A 227 -18.25 -9.25 -11.44
CA VAL A 227 -18.35 -10.71 -11.55
C VAL A 227 -17.16 -11.37 -10.86
N ARG A 228 -17.43 -12.33 -9.98
CA ARG A 228 -16.43 -13.13 -9.28
C ARG A 228 -16.17 -14.42 -10.05
N ASN A 229 -15.05 -14.48 -10.75
CA ASN A 229 -14.68 -15.64 -11.59
C ASN A 229 -13.89 -16.69 -10.81
N GLY A 230 -13.08 -16.25 -9.82
CA GLY A 230 -12.04 -17.09 -9.21
C GLY A 230 -10.82 -17.25 -10.12
N GLN A 231 -9.71 -17.74 -9.55
CA GLN A 231 -8.54 -18.10 -10.36
C GLN A 231 -8.81 -19.42 -11.10
N PRO A 232 -8.42 -19.53 -12.38
CA PRO A 232 -8.52 -20.80 -13.10
C PRO A 232 -7.47 -21.79 -12.60
N ASP A 233 -7.59 -23.04 -13.04
CA ASP A 233 -6.64 -24.10 -12.73
C ASP A 233 -5.21 -23.73 -13.15
N GLU A 234 -4.23 -24.23 -12.39
CA GLU A 234 -2.81 -23.94 -12.60
C GLU A 234 -2.33 -24.30 -14.02
N ALA A 235 -2.87 -25.37 -14.61
CA ALA A 235 -2.58 -25.76 -15.99
C ALA A 235 -2.97 -24.67 -17.02
N ILE A 236 -4.07 -23.94 -16.77
CA ILE A 236 -4.49 -22.82 -17.63
C ILE A 236 -3.51 -21.66 -17.47
N ILE A 237 -3.10 -21.35 -16.24
CA ILE A 237 -2.13 -20.28 -15.97
C ILE A 237 -0.78 -20.60 -16.63
N ASN A 238 -0.29 -21.83 -16.48
CA ASN A 238 0.97 -22.29 -17.06
C ASN A 238 0.96 -22.21 -18.59
N SER A 239 -0.19 -22.44 -19.24
CA SER A 239 -0.30 -22.25 -20.70
C SER A 239 0.00 -20.82 -21.17
N PHE A 240 -0.22 -19.80 -20.32
CA PHE A 240 0.19 -18.43 -20.61
C PHE A 240 1.69 -18.24 -20.35
N ILE A 241 2.22 -18.78 -19.25
CA ILE A 241 3.64 -18.65 -18.88
C ILE A 241 4.54 -19.30 -19.94
N ASP A 242 4.15 -20.48 -20.43
CA ASP A 242 4.89 -21.24 -21.43
C ASP A 242 4.96 -20.51 -22.78
N ALA A 243 3.89 -19.80 -23.14
CA ALA A 243 3.81 -19.05 -24.38
C ALA A 243 4.37 -17.63 -24.28
N TYR A 244 4.29 -17.03 -23.10
CA TYR A 244 4.61 -15.64 -22.83
C TYR A 244 5.37 -15.54 -21.50
N PRO A 245 6.71 -15.40 -21.53
CA PRO A 245 7.49 -15.24 -20.30
C PRO A 245 6.93 -14.10 -19.45
N GLY A 246 6.70 -14.35 -18.16
CA GLY A 246 6.16 -13.35 -17.23
C GLY A 246 4.62 -13.26 -17.14
N ALA A 247 3.87 -13.98 -17.98
CA ALA A 247 2.41 -13.92 -18.04
C ALA A 247 1.66 -14.72 -16.94
N SER A 248 2.22 -14.81 -15.73
CA SER A 248 1.59 -15.52 -14.59
C SER A 248 0.36 -14.82 -14.00
N ASP A 249 0.07 -13.60 -14.45
CA ASP A 249 -0.97 -12.73 -13.90
C ASP A 249 -2.11 -12.43 -14.89
N ALA A 250 -2.26 -13.28 -15.92
CA ALA A 250 -3.27 -13.17 -16.98
C ALA A 250 -4.73 -13.07 -16.46
N PHE A 251 -5.01 -13.63 -15.27
CA PHE A 251 -6.31 -13.62 -14.60
C PHE A 251 -6.38 -12.70 -13.37
N LYS A 252 -5.41 -11.79 -13.24
CA LYS A 252 -5.32 -10.83 -12.13
C LYS A 252 -5.45 -9.40 -12.66
N SER A 253 -6.59 -9.10 -13.31
CA SER A 253 -6.89 -7.78 -13.88
C SER A 253 -7.49 -6.81 -12.85
N PHE A 254 -8.55 -7.19 -12.14
CA PHE A 254 -9.24 -6.27 -11.22
C PHE A 254 -8.87 -6.54 -9.76
N PRO A 255 -8.62 -5.50 -8.93
CA PRO A 255 -8.32 -4.11 -9.27
C PRO A 255 -6.86 -3.91 -9.74
N SER A 256 -6.56 -2.77 -10.37
CA SER A 256 -5.21 -2.48 -10.86
C SER A 256 -4.23 -2.13 -9.76
N GLY A 257 -3.30 -3.07 -9.48
CA GLY A 257 -2.19 -2.85 -8.54
C GLY A 257 -1.21 -1.78 -9.00
N HIS A 258 -0.95 -1.64 -10.31
CA HIS A 258 -0.07 -0.59 -10.84
C HIS A 258 -0.64 0.80 -10.62
N THR A 259 -1.94 0.98 -10.89
CA THR A 259 -2.59 2.26 -10.67
C THR A 259 -2.67 2.60 -9.19
N CYS A 260 -2.88 1.59 -8.33
CA CYS A 260 -2.80 1.75 -6.88
C CYS A 260 -1.38 2.17 -6.44
N ALA A 261 -0.34 1.50 -6.93
CA ALA A 261 1.06 1.84 -6.66
C ALA A 261 1.43 3.25 -7.14
N ALA A 262 0.95 3.68 -8.31
CA ALA A 262 1.07 5.05 -8.78
C ALA A 262 0.37 6.06 -7.83
N GLY A 263 -0.79 5.65 -7.32
CA GLY A 263 -1.56 6.38 -6.31
C GLY A 263 -0.83 6.57 -4.97
N MET A 264 0.27 5.86 -4.70
CA MET A 264 1.12 6.14 -3.53
C MET A 264 1.72 7.56 -3.58
N SER A 265 1.78 8.17 -4.77
CA SER A 265 2.08 9.59 -4.92
C SER A 265 1.10 10.52 -4.19
N TYR A 266 -0.13 10.08 -3.87
CA TYR A 266 -1.08 10.85 -3.06
C TYR A 266 -0.56 11.19 -1.66
N ALA A 267 0.54 10.57 -1.20
CA ALA A 267 1.26 11.03 -0.02
C ALA A 267 1.63 12.53 -0.09
N LEU A 268 1.86 13.07 -1.29
CA LEU A 268 2.14 14.48 -1.53
C LEU A 268 1.00 15.40 -1.06
N ILE A 269 -0.25 14.94 -1.09
CA ILE A 269 -1.43 15.71 -0.67
C ILE A 269 -1.33 16.11 0.81
N MET A 270 -0.72 15.26 1.64
CA MET A 270 -0.60 15.48 3.09
C MET A 270 0.57 16.42 3.43
N LEU A 271 1.51 16.62 2.50
CA LEU A 271 2.75 17.36 2.77
C LEU A 271 2.50 18.84 3.16
N PRO A 272 1.57 19.58 2.54
CA PRO A 272 1.23 20.95 2.94
C PRO A 272 0.63 21.11 4.35
N ASP A 273 0.17 20.02 4.97
CA ASP A 273 -0.39 20.05 6.32
C ASP A 273 0.71 19.92 7.39
N VAL A 274 1.85 19.33 7.05
CA VAL A 274 2.97 19.06 7.98
C VAL A 274 4.18 19.97 7.74
N VAL A 275 4.36 20.46 6.51
CA VAL A 275 5.46 21.36 6.11
C VAL A 275 4.91 22.73 5.72
N ASP A 276 5.57 23.79 6.17
CA ASP A 276 5.12 25.15 5.91
C ASP A 276 5.59 25.65 4.53
N PHE A 277 4.65 25.74 3.58
CA PHE A 277 4.85 26.30 2.25
C PHE A 277 4.68 27.83 2.24
N LYS A 278 5.28 28.53 3.21
CA LYS A 278 5.02 29.94 3.59
C LYS A 278 4.64 30.92 2.48
N HIS A 279 5.18 30.79 1.26
CA HIS A 279 4.88 31.70 0.15
C HIS A 279 4.63 31.05 -1.23
N LYS A 280 4.32 29.75 -1.31
CA LYS A 280 4.17 29.04 -2.60
C LYS A 280 2.79 28.42 -2.76
N LYS A 281 1.78 29.22 -3.12
CA LYS A 281 0.46 28.72 -3.57
C LYS A 281 0.62 27.63 -4.64
N ALA A 282 1.57 27.85 -5.57
CA ALA A 282 1.94 26.88 -6.59
C ALA A 282 2.41 25.54 -6.01
N GLY A 283 3.18 25.54 -4.92
CA GLY A 283 3.65 24.30 -4.26
C GLY A 283 2.50 23.50 -3.67
N LYS A 284 1.55 24.18 -3.00
CA LYS A 284 0.34 23.51 -2.48
C LYS A 284 -0.51 22.93 -3.60
N ILE A 285 -0.68 23.65 -4.71
CA ILE A 285 -1.42 23.15 -5.89
C ILE A 285 -0.70 21.95 -6.51
N ALA A 286 0.63 22.01 -6.64
CA ALA A 286 1.43 20.92 -7.18
C ALA A 286 1.29 19.63 -6.34
N CYS A 287 1.26 19.74 -5.01
CA CYS A 287 1.01 18.59 -4.12
C CYS A 287 -0.33 17.87 -4.37
N TRP A 288 -1.31 18.56 -4.95
CA TRP A 288 -2.61 17.97 -5.32
C TRP A 288 -2.64 17.51 -6.77
N VAL A 289 -2.14 18.31 -7.71
CA VAL A 289 -2.24 18.04 -9.15
C VAL A 289 -1.27 16.95 -9.59
N THR A 290 -0.02 17.00 -9.14
CA THR A 290 1.02 16.05 -9.54
C THR A 290 0.63 14.58 -9.31
N PRO A 291 0.16 14.16 -8.12
CA PRO A 291 -0.19 12.75 -7.92
C PRO A 291 -1.41 12.30 -8.71
N VAL A 292 -2.38 13.19 -8.98
CA VAL A 292 -3.52 12.89 -9.86
C VAL A 292 -3.03 12.65 -11.28
N VAL A 293 -2.14 13.50 -11.80
CA VAL A 293 -1.57 13.36 -13.14
C VAL A 293 -0.74 12.07 -13.26
N ILE A 294 0.14 11.78 -12.30
CA ILE A 294 0.94 10.55 -12.29
C ILE A 294 0.02 9.32 -12.32
N THR A 295 -0.96 9.27 -11.42
CA THR A 295 -1.89 8.14 -11.32
C THR A 295 -2.72 7.98 -12.60
N MET A 296 -3.17 9.08 -13.20
CA MET A 296 -3.94 9.07 -14.45
C MET A 296 -3.09 8.62 -15.64
N LEU A 297 -1.84 9.09 -15.78
CA LEU A 297 -0.96 8.65 -16.86
C LEU A 297 -0.66 7.15 -16.76
N VAL A 298 -0.41 6.63 -15.56
CA VAL A 298 -0.24 5.19 -15.35
C VAL A 298 -1.55 4.44 -15.63
N ALA A 299 -2.70 4.94 -15.18
CA ALA A 299 -3.98 4.32 -15.47
C ALA A 299 -4.21 4.16 -16.99
N ILE A 300 -3.97 5.21 -17.77
CA ILE A 300 -4.13 5.17 -19.23
C ILE A 300 -3.10 4.22 -19.85
N SER A 301 -1.84 4.26 -19.42
CA SER A 301 -0.80 3.37 -19.97
C SER A 301 -1.16 1.90 -19.76
N ARG A 302 -1.71 1.54 -18.59
CA ARG A 302 -2.18 0.18 -18.27
C ARG A 302 -3.30 -0.30 -19.20
N ILE A 303 -4.19 0.60 -19.64
CA ILE A 303 -5.24 0.25 -20.61
C ILE A 303 -4.63 0.11 -22.01
N VAL A 304 -3.73 1.02 -22.41
CA VAL A 304 -3.04 1.00 -23.72
C VAL A 304 -2.29 -0.33 -23.94
N VAL A 305 -1.64 -0.85 -22.91
CA VAL A 305 -0.95 -2.16 -22.99
C VAL A 305 -1.88 -3.37 -22.77
N GLY A 306 -3.19 -3.15 -22.68
CA GLY A 306 -4.18 -4.20 -22.46
C GLY A 306 -4.06 -4.93 -21.11
N ALA A 307 -3.32 -4.37 -20.13
CA ALA A 307 -3.18 -5.00 -18.82
C ALA A 307 -4.46 -4.95 -18.00
N HIS A 308 -5.24 -3.88 -18.18
CA HIS A 308 -6.34 -3.52 -17.31
C HIS A 308 -7.47 -2.84 -18.08
N TYR A 309 -8.69 -2.98 -17.57
CA TYR A 309 -9.85 -2.22 -18.03
C TYR A 309 -10.00 -0.88 -17.30
N MET A 310 -10.89 -0.02 -17.79
CA MET A 310 -11.17 1.29 -17.19
C MET A 310 -11.64 1.16 -15.74
N SER A 311 -12.49 0.19 -15.41
CA SER A 311 -12.91 -0.07 -14.04
C SER A 311 -11.73 -0.45 -13.15
N ASP A 312 -10.82 -1.30 -13.64
CA ASP A 312 -9.70 -1.83 -12.86
C ASP A 312 -8.80 -0.69 -12.39
N VAL A 313 -8.49 0.26 -13.28
CA VAL A 313 -7.65 1.42 -12.98
C VAL A 313 -8.40 2.46 -12.17
N THR A 314 -9.70 2.64 -12.40
CA THR A 314 -10.56 3.54 -11.62
C THR A 314 -10.60 3.10 -10.15
N PHE A 315 -10.89 1.83 -9.90
CA PHE A 315 -10.88 1.27 -8.54
C PHE A 315 -9.47 1.27 -7.93
N GLY A 316 -8.45 0.87 -8.70
CA GLY A 316 -7.06 0.87 -8.21
C GLY A 316 -6.60 2.26 -7.73
N GLY A 317 -6.82 3.30 -8.53
CA GLY A 317 -6.49 4.68 -8.15
C GLY A 317 -7.37 5.22 -7.02
N THR A 318 -8.65 4.86 -6.99
CA THR A 318 -9.58 5.30 -5.93
C THR A 318 -9.25 4.67 -4.58
N ILE A 319 -8.90 3.39 -4.54
CA ILE A 319 -8.47 2.69 -3.32
C ILE A 319 -7.28 3.43 -2.71
N ALA A 320 -6.25 3.72 -3.50
CA ALA A 320 -5.11 4.50 -3.03
C ALA A 320 -5.54 5.89 -2.51
N PHE A 321 -6.31 6.64 -3.30
CA PHE A 321 -6.76 7.98 -2.91
C PHE A 321 -7.52 7.97 -1.57
N VAL A 322 -8.52 7.09 -1.43
CA VAL A 322 -9.33 6.99 -0.21
C VAL A 322 -8.47 6.59 0.98
N SER A 323 -7.54 5.63 0.82
CA SER A 323 -6.61 5.25 1.89
C SER A 323 -5.76 6.43 2.36
N PHE A 324 -5.24 7.26 1.44
CA PHE A 324 -4.46 8.44 1.81
C PHE A 324 -5.30 9.53 2.47
N ILE A 325 -6.51 9.81 1.97
CA ILE A 325 -7.40 10.80 2.61
C ILE A 325 -7.83 10.34 4.00
N LEU A 326 -8.13 9.05 4.18
CA LEU A 326 -8.49 8.48 5.48
C LEU A 326 -7.33 8.59 6.48
N MET A 327 -6.12 8.17 6.10
CA MET A 327 -4.96 8.23 6.99
C MET A 327 -4.49 9.65 7.27
N ARG A 328 -4.62 10.56 6.29
CA ARG A 328 -4.45 12.00 6.49
C ARG A 328 -5.41 12.51 7.57
N GLU A 329 -6.67 12.10 7.52
CA GLU A 329 -7.67 12.55 8.49
C GLU A 329 -7.38 12.04 9.90
N ILE A 330 -6.99 10.77 10.02
CA ILE A 330 -6.68 10.11 11.31
C ILE A 330 -5.42 10.70 11.94
N PHE A 331 -4.29 10.68 11.22
CA PHE A 331 -2.97 10.95 11.81
C PHE A 331 -2.52 12.40 11.70
N VAL A 332 -2.94 13.13 10.66
CA VAL A 332 -2.48 14.51 10.40
C VAL A 332 -3.52 15.54 10.83
N CYS A 333 -4.77 15.38 10.39
CA CYS A 333 -5.85 16.34 10.66
C CYS A 333 -6.62 16.05 11.95
N LYS A 334 -6.34 14.93 12.63
CA LYS A 334 -6.94 14.51 13.92
C LYS A 334 -8.47 14.57 13.95
N GLY A 335 -9.11 14.16 12.84
CA GLY A 335 -10.57 14.13 12.72
C GLY A 335 -11.25 15.50 12.56
N SER A 336 -10.51 16.59 12.31
CA SER A 336 -11.08 17.94 12.20
C SER A 336 -12.19 18.07 11.15
N HIS A 337 -12.10 17.38 10.01
CA HIS A 337 -13.15 17.39 9.00
C HIS A 337 -14.31 16.48 9.42
N PHE A 338 -14.03 15.33 10.02
CA PHE A 338 -15.06 14.41 10.53
C PHE A 338 -15.91 15.07 11.63
N PHE A 339 -15.29 15.67 12.64
CA PHE A 339 -15.99 16.35 13.73
C PHE A 339 -16.72 17.62 13.26
N ALA A 340 -16.26 18.26 12.17
CA ALA A 340 -17.02 19.34 11.56
C ALA A 340 -18.32 18.87 10.89
N LEU A 341 -18.35 17.64 10.35
CA LEU A 341 -19.55 17.03 9.79
C LEU A 341 -20.49 16.50 10.88
N PHE A 342 -19.92 15.91 11.93
CA PHE A 342 -20.64 15.31 13.04
C PHE A 342 -20.26 15.94 14.39
N PRO A 343 -20.68 17.19 14.68
CA PRO A 343 -20.31 17.88 15.92
C PRO A 343 -20.74 17.13 17.18
N CYS A 344 -21.83 16.38 17.12
CA CYS A 344 -22.36 15.60 18.25
C CYS A 344 -21.42 14.45 18.68
N LEU A 345 -20.48 14.04 17.83
CA LEU A 345 -19.50 12.98 18.11
C LEU A 345 -18.16 13.53 18.61
N ALA A 346 -17.98 14.85 18.62
CA ALA A 346 -16.78 15.46 19.19
C ALA A 346 -16.79 15.23 20.71
N SER A 347 -15.69 14.69 21.24
CA SER A 347 -15.51 14.60 22.70
C SER A 347 -15.74 15.99 23.30
N LYS A 348 -16.75 16.11 24.16
CA LYS A 348 -16.93 17.31 24.99
C LYS A 348 -15.70 17.37 25.90
N LYS A 349 -14.70 18.17 25.53
CA LYS A 349 -13.60 18.49 26.45
C LYS A 349 -14.24 18.95 27.76
N ALA A 350 -13.96 18.23 28.84
CA ALA A 350 -14.42 18.58 30.18
C ALA A 350 -14.01 20.03 30.46
N VAL A 351 -15.00 20.84 30.81
CA VAL A 351 -14.80 22.19 31.33
C VAL A 351 -14.09 22.03 32.66
N THR A 352 -12.78 22.28 32.71
CA THR A 352 -12.13 22.61 33.97
C THR A 352 -12.62 23.99 34.38
N LEU A 353 -13.51 24.02 35.38
CA LEU A 353 -13.85 25.23 36.11
C LEU A 353 -12.58 25.76 36.79
N PRO A 354 -12.26 27.06 36.69
CA PRO A 354 -11.24 27.65 37.55
C PRO A 354 -11.88 27.95 38.90
N ILE A 355 -11.33 27.40 39.97
CA ILE A 355 -11.55 27.94 41.32
C ILE A 355 -10.16 28.07 41.95
N ASP A 356 -9.56 29.23 41.73
CA ASP A 356 -8.63 29.82 42.69
C ASP A 356 -9.48 30.53 43.73
N ILE A 357 -9.47 30.04 44.98
CA ILE A 357 -9.53 30.90 46.17
C ILE A 357 -8.53 30.34 47.18
N GLU A 358 -7.58 31.19 47.52
CA GLU A 358 -6.51 30.98 48.49
C GLU A 358 -6.87 31.74 49.79
N VAL A 359 -6.35 31.25 50.93
CA VAL A 359 -6.24 31.92 52.26
C VAL A 359 -7.51 31.81 53.14
N GLU A 360 -7.54 31.40 54.43
CA GLU A 360 -6.64 31.64 55.58
C GLU A 360 -6.94 30.64 56.74
N ASN A 361 -5.95 30.42 57.63
CA ASN A 361 -6.10 29.68 58.90
C ASN A 361 -6.95 30.47 59.92
N ALA A 362 -7.73 29.78 60.79
CA ALA A 362 -7.52 29.72 62.26
C ALA A 362 -8.75 29.26 63.09
N VAL A 363 -8.41 28.59 64.20
CA VAL A 363 -9.09 28.45 65.52
C VAL A 363 -10.16 27.35 65.74
N GLU A 364 -9.89 26.64 66.84
CA GLU A 364 -10.62 25.62 67.60
C GLU A 364 -12.09 25.93 67.91
N THR A 365 -12.90 24.88 68.09
CA THR A 365 -13.78 24.70 69.27
C THR A 365 -14.35 23.27 69.31
N GLU A 366 -14.35 22.70 70.52
CA GLU A 366 -14.93 21.42 70.95
C GLU A 366 -16.48 21.39 70.78
N ASP A 367 -17.09 20.22 70.56
CA ASP A 367 -17.62 19.33 71.63
C ASP A 367 -18.71 18.34 71.10
N LYS A 368 -18.56 17.08 71.53
CA LYS A 368 -19.55 16.04 71.90
C LYS A 368 -20.54 15.32 70.95
N ASP A 369 -20.39 13.99 71.05
CA ASP A 369 -21.38 12.92 71.34
C ASP A 369 -22.22 12.28 70.22
N THR A 370 -21.90 11.01 69.90
CA THR A 370 -22.63 9.76 70.30
C THR A 370 -22.11 8.58 69.44
N LEU A 371 -21.23 7.74 69.98
CA LEU A 371 -21.44 6.39 70.54
C LEU A 371 -22.00 5.30 69.61
N ASP A 372 -21.40 4.12 69.83
CA ASP A 372 -21.82 2.74 69.55
C ASP A 372 -21.44 2.07 68.21
N ILE A 373 -20.87 0.86 68.15
CA ILE A 373 -20.21 -0.05 69.12
C ILE A 373 -19.71 -1.30 68.33
N LEU A 374 -18.57 -1.87 68.73
CA LEU A 374 -18.15 -3.30 68.68
C LEU A 374 -17.90 -4.00 67.31
N THR A 375 -16.63 -4.28 66.96
CA THR A 375 -15.75 -5.47 67.27
C THR A 375 -15.94 -6.63 66.30
N ASP A 376 -14.87 -6.93 65.56
CA ASP A 376 -14.05 -8.17 65.62
C ASP A 376 -14.70 -9.36 64.91
N GLU A 377 -14.01 -9.89 63.90
CA GLU A 377 -13.21 -11.10 64.10
C GLU A 377 -12.35 -11.42 62.87
N SER A 378 -11.12 -11.80 63.20
CA SER A 378 -10.05 -12.46 62.45
C SER A 378 -10.48 -13.68 61.62
N VAL A 379 -9.65 -14.10 60.64
CA VAL A 379 -8.85 -15.35 60.69
C VAL A 379 -7.93 -15.47 59.47
N GLU A 380 -6.71 -15.90 59.76
CA GLU A 380 -5.55 -16.19 58.90
C GLU A 380 -5.63 -17.47 58.06
N GLU A 381 -4.82 -17.46 56.99
CA GLU A 381 -4.02 -18.52 56.37
C GLU A 381 -4.64 -19.81 55.79
N THR A 382 -4.26 -20.12 54.55
CA THR A 382 -3.49 -21.34 54.22
C THR A 382 -2.96 -21.32 52.78
N GLU A 383 -1.65 -21.57 52.62
CA GLU A 383 -0.99 -21.98 51.37
C GLU A 383 -1.26 -23.47 51.09
N ILE A 384 -1.46 -23.86 49.81
CA ILE A 384 -0.99 -25.14 49.22
C ILE A 384 -0.69 -24.93 47.73
N GLU A 385 0.47 -25.44 47.30
CA GLU A 385 1.02 -25.46 45.94
C GLU A 385 0.35 -26.42 44.94
N ASN A 386 0.58 -26.07 43.66
CA ASN A 386 0.78 -26.88 42.44
C ASN A 386 -0.42 -27.44 41.64
N GLY A 387 -0.45 -27.01 40.37
CA GLY A 387 -0.94 -27.83 39.26
C GLY A 387 -1.54 -27.06 38.08
N THR A 388 -0.80 -27.08 36.95
CA THR A 388 -1.30 -27.09 35.56
C THR A 388 -1.17 -25.80 34.73
N GLU A 389 -0.36 -25.93 33.68
CA GLU A 389 -0.15 -25.04 32.53
C GLU A 389 -1.43 -24.69 31.78
N CYS A 390 -1.56 -23.44 31.31
CA CYS A 390 -1.92 -23.06 29.93
C CYS A 390 -2.10 -21.53 29.84
N SER A 391 -1.39 -20.84 28.95
CA SER A 391 -1.98 -19.84 28.06
C SER A 391 -0.92 -19.17 27.17
N ASP A 392 -1.18 -19.38 25.88
CA ASP A 392 -0.82 -18.62 24.69
C ASP A 392 -0.20 -17.23 24.88
N ASP A 393 1.01 -17.08 24.37
CA ASP A 393 1.40 -15.84 23.72
C ASP A 393 2.46 -16.07 22.63
N LYS A 394 2.42 -15.22 21.60
CA LYS A 394 3.32 -15.08 20.43
C LYS A 394 2.82 -15.64 19.09
N ASN A 395 1.89 -14.88 18.52
CA ASN A 395 1.84 -14.62 17.08
C ASN A 395 2.85 -13.53 16.72
N GLU A 396 4.01 -13.90 16.16
CA GLU A 396 4.85 -13.02 15.33
C GLU A 396 5.69 -13.90 14.39
N GLU A 397 5.92 -13.43 13.16
CA GLU A 397 6.60 -14.09 12.03
C GLU A 397 5.83 -15.13 11.22
N ILE A 398 4.93 -14.69 10.32
CA ILE A 398 4.82 -15.29 8.97
C ILE A 398 4.54 -14.20 7.95
N ALA A 399 5.51 -13.88 7.10
CA ALA A 399 5.32 -13.45 5.71
C ALA A 399 6.66 -13.31 4.96
N LEU A 400 7.41 -14.40 4.81
CA LEU A 400 8.53 -14.49 3.85
C LEU A 400 8.49 -15.86 3.16
N CYS A 401 8.45 -15.83 1.82
CA CYS A 401 8.63 -16.94 0.87
C CYS A 401 7.58 -18.06 0.82
N SER A 402 6.48 -17.81 0.11
CA SER A 402 5.41 -18.80 -0.22
C SER A 402 5.72 -19.74 -1.40
N GLU A 403 6.99 -19.93 -1.78
CA GLU A 403 7.37 -20.90 -2.84
C GLU A 403 8.22 -22.05 -2.27
N GLN A 404 9.11 -21.78 -1.32
CA GLN A 404 9.93 -22.83 -0.67
C GLN A 404 9.18 -23.60 0.43
N ALA A 405 8.19 -22.99 1.08
CA ALA A 405 7.39 -23.68 2.10
C ALA A 405 6.47 -24.76 1.49
N ASN A 406 6.07 -24.61 0.23
CA ASN A 406 5.20 -25.56 -0.47
C ASN A 406 5.95 -26.81 -0.96
N GLU A 407 7.24 -26.70 -1.29
CA GLU A 407 8.05 -27.87 -1.67
C GLU A 407 8.38 -28.74 -0.45
N ILE A 408 8.80 -28.11 0.66
CA ILE A 408 9.09 -28.84 1.92
C ILE A 408 7.81 -29.48 2.49
N GLY A 409 6.66 -28.80 2.39
CA GLY A 409 5.38 -29.35 2.82
C GLY A 409 4.92 -30.55 2.00
N LYS A 410 5.21 -30.57 0.68
CA LYS A 410 4.93 -31.73 -0.19
C LYS A 410 5.90 -32.88 0.08
N GLU A 411 7.19 -32.60 0.26
CA GLU A 411 8.21 -33.62 0.53
C GLU A 411 7.97 -34.33 1.88
N ILE A 412 7.52 -33.60 2.90
CA ILE A 412 7.12 -34.19 4.19
C ILE A 412 5.84 -35.02 4.06
N ALA A 413 4.86 -34.58 3.26
CA ALA A 413 3.60 -35.30 3.07
C ALA A 413 3.76 -36.59 2.24
N ASP A 414 4.68 -36.61 1.28
CA ASP A 414 4.98 -37.80 0.47
C ASP A 414 5.83 -38.81 1.27
N ASN A 415 6.78 -38.36 2.09
CA ASN A 415 7.56 -39.23 2.99
C ASN A 415 6.73 -39.83 4.14
N LEU A 416 5.59 -39.25 4.49
CA LEU A 416 4.63 -39.81 5.47
C LEU A 416 3.67 -40.84 4.86
N LYS A 417 3.55 -40.90 3.53
CA LYS A 417 2.68 -41.87 2.82
C LYS A 417 3.38 -43.20 2.58
N ASP A 418 4.68 -43.18 2.32
CA ASP A 418 5.49 -44.38 2.11
C ASP A 418 6.26 -44.69 3.38
N GLY A 419 5.59 -45.37 4.33
CA GLY A 419 6.11 -45.68 5.66
C GLY A 419 7.45 -46.42 5.68
N VAL A 420 8.54 -45.67 5.61
CA VAL A 420 9.91 -46.15 5.81
C VAL A 420 10.60 -45.19 6.77
N VAL A 421 10.59 -45.55 8.04
CA VAL A 421 11.49 -44.99 9.06
C VAL A 421 12.86 -45.61 8.81
N VAL A 422 13.86 -44.78 8.50
CA VAL A 422 15.28 -45.14 8.67
C VAL A 422 15.98 -43.99 9.39
N GLU A 423 16.76 -44.39 10.39
CA GLU A 423 17.46 -43.62 11.43
C GLU A 423 18.29 -42.41 10.95
#